data_AF-A0AAE4MD72-F1
#
_entry.id   AF-A0AAE4MD72-F1
#
_cell.length_a   1.000
_cell.length_b   1.000
_cell.length_c   1.000
_cell.angle_alpha   90.00
_cell.angle_beta   90.00
_cell.angle_gamma   90.00
#
_symmetry.space_group_name_H-M   'P 1'
#
loop_
_entity.id
_entity.type
_entity.pdbx_description
1 polymer ?
#
loop_
_entity_poly.entity_id
_entity_poly.type
_entity_poly.pdbx_seq_one_letter_code
_entity_poly.pdbx_strand_id
1 'polypeptide(L)'
;MFLICIGKPGVDLYRTLSDSETSRHILRFYHPRELEFGISVEVATVSSGLALMSELRWYAMRYMQDVLFEDAEHGVYLTQKLSREAYDSRSVTLSKEWETCYRICVTEEGEVIRLPEGVPEPDTVVRTFEVWGLAEEHP
;
A
#
# COMPACT_ATOMS: atom_id res chain seq x y z
N MET A 1 9.88 -8.12 2.27
CA MET A 1 8.86 -7.12 2.60
C MET A 1 8.30 -6.59 1.29
N PHE A 2 6.99 -6.60 1.13
CA PHE A 2 6.34 -6.10 -0.07
C PHE A 2 5.73 -4.71 0.15
N LEU A 3 5.94 -3.84 -0.83
CA LEU A 3 5.20 -2.60 -1.02
C LEU A 3 4.06 -2.89 -1.99
N ILE A 4 2.82 -2.72 -1.55
CA ILE A 4 1.62 -2.90 -2.37
C ILE A 4 1.15 -1.53 -2.84
N CYS A 5 1.13 -1.30 -4.14
CA CYS A 5 0.59 -0.09 -4.74
C CYS A 5 -0.75 -0.44 -5.39
N ILE A 6 -1.84 0.12 -4.87
CA ILE A 6 -3.20 -0.11 -5.39
C ILE A 6 -3.50 0.96 -6.43
N GLY A 7 -3.92 0.55 -7.63
CA GLY A 7 -4.31 1.45 -8.71
C GLY A 7 -5.65 2.15 -8.43
N LYS A 8 -5.88 3.30 -9.05
CA LYS A 8 -7.23 3.90 -9.10
C LYS A 8 -8.16 3.06 -9.98
N PRO A 9 -9.50 3.17 -9.81
CA PRO A 9 -10.45 2.42 -10.62
C PRO A 9 -10.22 2.66 -12.11
N GLY A 10 -10.22 1.58 -12.89
CA GLY A 10 -9.96 1.61 -14.34
C GLY A 10 -8.50 1.87 -14.75
N VAL A 11 -7.55 1.94 -13.80
CA VAL A 11 -6.12 2.09 -14.09
C VAL A 11 -5.42 0.74 -14.03
N ASP A 12 -4.95 0.25 -15.19
CA ASP A 12 -3.94 -0.80 -15.25
C ASP A 12 -2.58 -0.22 -14.81
N LEU A 13 -2.29 -0.34 -13.52
CA LEU A 13 -1.12 0.28 -12.91
C LEU A 13 0.19 -0.34 -13.41
N TYR A 14 0.22 -1.66 -13.59
CA TYR A 14 1.42 -2.36 -14.05
C TYR A 14 1.82 -1.88 -15.45
N ARG A 15 0.87 -1.86 -16.38
CA ARG A 15 1.10 -1.37 -17.74
C ARG A 15 1.40 0.12 -17.77
N THR A 16 0.67 0.93 -17.00
CA THR A 16 0.89 2.39 -16.93
C THR A 16 2.32 2.73 -16.50
N LEU A 17 2.86 2.03 -15.51
CA LEU A 17 4.24 2.21 -15.05
C LEU A 17 5.27 1.60 -16.02
N SER A 18 4.90 0.55 -16.75
CA SER A 18 5.76 -0.07 -17.75
C SER A 18 5.87 0.74 -19.04
N ASP A 19 4.83 1.48 -19.42
CA ASP A 19 4.83 2.27 -20.66
C ASP A 19 5.63 3.57 -20.52
N SER A 20 5.81 4.08 -19.31
CA SER A 20 6.59 5.30 -19.07
C SER A 20 8.07 5.00 -18.83
N GLU A 21 8.94 5.62 -19.64
CA GLU A 21 10.41 5.47 -19.53
C GLU A 21 10.94 5.84 -18.14
N THR A 22 10.45 6.93 -17.57
CA THR A 22 10.88 7.40 -16.25
C THR A 22 10.52 6.42 -15.14
N SER A 23 9.27 5.92 -15.08
CA SER A 23 8.89 4.92 -14.09
C SER A 23 9.60 3.59 -14.31
N ARG A 24 9.79 3.15 -15.56
CA ARG A 24 10.63 1.98 -15.86
C ARG A 24 12.04 2.15 -15.34
N HIS A 25 12.63 3.33 -15.53
CA HIS A 25 13.96 3.62 -15.01
C HIS A 25 13.96 3.50 -13.49
N ILE A 26 13.02 4.13 -12.77
CA ILE A 26 12.92 4.05 -11.30
C ILE A 26 12.76 2.58 -10.84
N LEU A 27 11.90 1.81 -11.49
CA LEU A 27 11.54 0.43 -11.09
C LEU A 27 12.52 -0.66 -11.58
N ARG A 28 13.58 -0.30 -12.32
CA ARG A 28 14.45 -1.27 -13.03
C ARG A 28 15.12 -2.34 -12.17
N PHE A 29 15.28 -2.07 -10.87
CA PHE A 29 15.88 -3.01 -9.91
C PHE A 29 14.85 -3.67 -8.99
N TYR A 30 13.60 -3.25 -9.07
CA TYR A 30 12.54 -3.60 -8.15
C TYR A 30 11.61 -4.70 -8.67
N HIS A 31 11.71 -5.05 -9.96
CA HIS A 31 10.98 -6.15 -10.60
C HIS A 31 9.50 -6.22 -10.17
N PRO A 32 8.71 -5.15 -10.43
CA PRO A 32 7.32 -5.09 -9.99
C PRO A 32 6.55 -6.32 -10.49
N ARG A 33 5.72 -6.89 -9.62
CA ARG A 33 4.81 -7.98 -9.97
C ARG A 33 3.42 -7.43 -10.13
N GLU A 34 2.78 -7.80 -11.22
CA GLU A 34 1.40 -7.44 -11.53
C GLU A 34 0.44 -8.09 -10.53
N LEU A 35 -0.55 -7.32 -10.09
CA LEU A 35 -1.70 -7.76 -9.31
C LEU A 35 -2.96 -7.29 -10.03
N GLU A 36 -4.08 -7.98 -9.85
CA GLU A 36 -5.36 -7.60 -10.48
C GLU A 36 -5.79 -6.15 -10.16
N PHE A 37 -5.38 -5.63 -9.01
CA PHE A 37 -5.71 -4.30 -8.51
C PHE A 37 -4.54 -3.32 -8.47
N GLY A 38 -3.36 -3.69 -8.99
CA GLY A 38 -2.18 -2.85 -8.88
C GLY A 38 -0.86 -3.58 -9.09
N ILE A 39 0.13 -3.27 -8.26
CA ILE A 39 1.44 -3.94 -8.27
C ILE A 39 1.93 -4.25 -6.87
N SER A 40 2.77 -5.27 -6.76
CA SER A 40 3.64 -5.47 -5.60
C SER A 40 5.09 -5.25 -5.98
N VAL A 41 5.85 -4.66 -5.07
CA VAL A 41 7.28 -4.41 -5.22
C VAL A 41 8.01 -4.96 -4.01
N GLU A 42 9.01 -5.80 -4.24
CA GLU A 42 9.86 -6.26 -3.15
C GLU A 42 10.87 -5.17 -2.77
N VAL A 43 10.93 -4.85 -1.48
CA VAL A 43 11.84 -3.86 -0.92
C VAL A 43 12.53 -4.42 0.32
N ALA A 44 13.76 -3.96 0.57
CA ALA A 44 14.57 -4.48 1.67
C ALA A 44 14.07 -4.00 3.05
N THR A 45 13.60 -2.76 3.12
CA THR A 45 13.18 -2.09 4.36
C THR A 45 12.06 -1.08 4.10
N VAL A 46 11.33 -0.68 5.16
CA VAL A 46 10.34 0.42 5.11
C VAL A 46 10.95 1.69 4.53
N SER A 47 12.16 2.04 4.94
CA SER A 47 12.89 3.20 4.42
C SER A 47 13.12 3.13 2.91
N SER A 48 13.49 1.96 2.38
CA SER A 48 13.69 1.78 0.94
C SER A 48 12.39 1.88 0.15
N GLY A 49 11.27 1.39 0.70
CA GLY A 49 9.95 1.58 0.09
C GLY A 49 9.48 3.04 0.14
N LEU A 50 9.72 3.76 1.24
CA LEU A 50 9.41 5.20 1.35
C LEU A 50 10.24 6.02 0.36
N ALA A 51 11.52 5.68 0.16
CA ALA A 51 12.37 6.30 -0.85
C ALA A 51 11.83 6.07 -2.26
N LEU A 52 11.50 4.82 -2.60
CA LEU A 52 10.87 4.47 -3.88
C LEU A 52 9.57 5.26 -4.12
N MET A 53 8.72 5.38 -3.09
CA MET A 53 7.49 6.16 -3.18
C MET A 53 7.73 7.66 -3.37
N SER A 54 8.86 8.19 -2.90
CA SER A 54 9.27 9.56 -3.17
C SER A 54 9.67 9.74 -4.64
N GLU A 55 10.39 8.78 -5.22
CA GLU A 55 10.75 8.81 -6.65
C GLU A 55 9.51 8.64 -7.54
N LEU A 56 8.55 7.81 -7.13
CA LEU A 56 7.29 7.59 -7.83
C LEU A 56 6.19 8.61 -7.49
N ARG A 57 6.48 9.68 -6.73
CA ARG A 57 5.46 10.58 -6.17
C ARG A 57 4.44 11.08 -7.19
N TRP A 58 4.89 11.50 -8.38
CA TRP A 58 4.00 11.97 -9.43
C TRP A 58 3.04 10.88 -9.92
N TYR A 59 3.54 9.65 -10.10
CA TYR A 59 2.73 8.49 -10.49
C TYR A 59 1.78 8.08 -9.37
N ALA A 60 2.24 8.09 -8.12
CA ALA A 60 1.42 7.77 -6.97
C ALA A 60 0.21 8.70 -6.87
N MET A 61 0.44 10.02 -6.92
CA MET A 61 -0.64 11.00 -6.90
C MET A 61 -1.62 10.84 -8.07
N ARG A 62 -1.10 10.49 -9.25
CA ARG A 62 -1.91 10.42 -10.47
C ARG A 62 -2.69 9.12 -10.62
N TYR A 63 -2.08 7.99 -10.31
CA TYR A 63 -2.55 6.66 -10.70
C TYR A 63 -2.83 5.70 -9.53
N MET A 64 -2.32 5.98 -8.33
CA MET A 64 -2.51 5.10 -7.17
C MET A 64 -3.62 5.62 -6.27
N GLN A 65 -4.40 4.70 -5.71
CA GLN A 65 -5.44 5.00 -4.73
C GLN A 65 -4.92 4.82 -3.30
N ASP A 66 -4.08 3.82 -3.06
CA ASP A 66 -3.44 3.59 -1.77
C ASP A 66 -2.10 2.87 -1.93
N VAL A 67 -1.26 2.94 -0.88
CA VAL A 67 0.05 2.32 -0.81
C VAL A 67 0.26 1.73 0.58
N LEU A 68 0.51 0.42 0.61
CA LEU A 68 0.63 -0.36 1.84
C LEU A 68 2.00 -1.01 1.94
N PHE A 69 2.55 -1.04 3.14
CA PHE A 69 3.83 -1.67 3.45
C PHE A 69 3.55 -2.93 4.25
N GLU A 70 3.92 -4.09 3.72
CA GLU A 70 3.81 -5.34 4.47
C GLU A 70 4.70 -5.29 5.71
N ASP A 71 4.17 -5.68 6.86
CA ASP A 71 4.92 -6.07 8.03
C ASP A 71 4.87 -7.60 8.15
N ALA A 72 5.91 -8.25 7.64
CA ALA A 72 5.99 -9.71 7.60
C ALA A 72 6.15 -10.34 8.99
N GLU A 73 6.60 -9.59 10.00
CA GLU A 73 6.75 -10.09 11.37
C GLU A 73 5.37 -10.27 12.02
N HIS A 74 4.47 -9.31 11.80
CA HIS A 74 3.15 -9.28 12.40
C HIS A 74 2.04 -9.81 11.49
N GLY A 75 2.31 -10.00 10.20
CA GLY A 75 1.33 -10.49 9.22
C GLY A 75 0.28 -9.43 8.83
N VAL A 76 0.60 -8.15 9.03
CA VAL A 76 -0.28 -7.00 8.78
C VAL A 76 0.35 -6.08 7.73
N TYR A 77 -0.38 -5.04 7.33
CA TYR A 77 0.11 -3.98 6.45
C TYR A 77 0.07 -2.64 7.17
N LEU A 78 1.02 -1.77 6.88
CA LEU A 78 1.09 -0.41 7.40
C LEU A 78 0.65 0.57 6.30
N THR A 79 -0.14 1.57 6.66
CA THR A 79 -0.38 2.69 5.75
C THR A 79 0.93 3.42 5.44
N GLN A 80 0.97 4.11 4.30
CA GLN A 80 2.12 4.97 3.98
C GLN A 80 2.37 6.05 5.05
N LYS A 81 1.30 6.60 5.66
CA LYS A 81 1.43 7.61 6.72
C LYS A 81 2.05 7.02 7.99
N LEU A 82 1.53 5.88 8.47
CA LEU A 82 2.11 5.19 9.62
C LEU A 82 3.55 4.78 9.36
N SER A 83 3.85 4.25 8.18
CA SER A 83 5.21 3.87 7.77
C SER A 83 6.18 5.05 7.84
N ARG A 84 5.73 6.24 7.42
CA ARG A 84 6.51 7.48 7.50
C ARG A 84 6.71 7.91 8.95
N GLU A 85 5.67 7.89 9.77
CA GLU A 85 5.76 8.27 11.19
C GLU A 85 6.69 7.34 11.97
N ALA A 86 6.60 6.03 11.75
CA ALA A 86 7.49 5.05 12.35
C ALA A 86 8.95 5.26 11.95
N TYR A 87 9.20 5.63 10.69
CA TYR A 87 10.54 5.96 10.21
C TYR A 87 11.09 7.27 10.79
N ASP A 88 10.29 8.34 10.79
CA ASP A 88 10.73 9.68 11.18
C ASP A 88 10.91 9.81 12.70
N SER A 89 10.02 9.21 13.48
CA SER A 89 10.03 9.34 14.94
C SER A 89 11.03 8.39 15.63
N ARG A 90 11.33 7.23 15.02
CA ARG A 90 12.07 6.09 15.63
C ARG A 90 11.55 5.67 17.03
N SER A 91 10.41 6.20 17.46
CA SER A 91 9.83 6.02 18.80
C SER A 91 8.58 5.15 18.77
N VAL A 92 8.02 4.92 17.58
CA VAL A 92 6.91 4.01 17.39
C VAL A 92 7.45 2.58 17.43
N THR A 93 7.26 1.91 18.56
CA THR A 93 7.41 0.46 18.62
C THR A 93 6.11 -0.11 18.08
N LEU A 94 6.11 -0.49 16.80
CA LEU A 94 5.03 -1.27 16.22
C LEU A 94 4.93 -2.56 17.05
N SER A 95 3.80 -2.72 17.74
CA SER A 95 3.52 -3.86 18.58
C SER A 95 2.17 -4.43 18.17
N LYS A 96 1.93 -5.69 18.54
CA LYS A 96 0.67 -6.39 18.27
C LYS A 96 -0.57 -5.67 18.82
N GLU A 97 -0.38 -4.72 19.74
CA GLU A 97 -1.42 -3.91 20.36
C GLU A 97 -1.59 -2.55 19.67
N TRP A 98 -1.25 -2.44 18.38
CA TRP A 98 -1.45 -1.21 17.63
C TRP A 98 -2.91 -0.75 17.72
N GLU A 99 -3.13 0.42 18.30
CA GLU A 99 -4.47 0.87 18.71
C GLU A 99 -5.43 1.08 17.54
N THR A 100 -4.91 1.26 16.33
CA THR A 100 -5.69 1.57 15.14
C THR A 100 -5.52 0.48 14.09
N CYS A 101 -6.31 -0.58 14.23
CA CYS A 101 -6.41 -1.68 13.28
C CYS A 101 -7.75 -1.64 12.53
N TYR A 102 -7.71 -1.77 11.20
CA TYR A 102 -8.89 -1.83 10.35
C TYR A 102 -8.55 -2.61 9.07
N ARG A 103 -9.54 -2.83 8.21
CA ARG A 103 -9.33 -3.50 6.92
C ARG A 103 -9.40 -2.53 5.77
N ILE A 104 -8.48 -2.70 4.82
CA ILE A 104 -8.55 -2.10 3.49
C ILE A 104 -8.99 -3.17 2.52
N CYS A 105 -10.13 -2.95 1.88
CA CYS A 105 -10.71 -3.85 0.90
C CYS A 105 -10.63 -3.22 -0.49
N VAL A 106 -10.26 -4.01 -1.50
CA VAL A 106 -10.33 -3.63 -2.90
C VAL A 106 -11.52 -4.35 -3.53
N THR A 107 -12.39 -3.62 -4.19
CA THR A 107 -13.55 -4.17 -4.91
C THR A 107 -13.20 -4.65 -6.31
N GLU A 108 -14.10 -5.40 -6.95
CA GLU A 108 -14.03 -5.79 -8.37
C GLU A 108 -13.86 -4.59 -9.31
N GLU A 109 -14.40 -3.42 -8.95
CA GLU A 109 -14.26 -2.17 -9.72
C GLU A 109 -12.92 -1.46 -9.47
N GLY A 110 -12.08 -2.01 -8.58
CA GLY A 110 -10.80 -1.43 -8.18
C GLY A 110 -10.91 -0.32 -7.14
N GLU A 111 -12.08 -0.16 -6.50
CA GLU A 111 -12.26 0.84 -5.45
C GLU A 111 -11.68 0.36 -4.11
N VAL A 112 -11.06 1.27 -3.37
CA VAL A 112 -10.57 1.03 -2.01
C VAL A 112 -11.59 1.47 -0.97
N ILE A 113 -12.04 0.52 -0.14
CA ILE A 113 -12.94 0.73 1.00
C ILE A 113 -12.18 0.47 2.30
N ARG A 114 -12.36 1.35 3.30
CA ARG A 114 -11.84 1.16 4.66
C ARG A 114 -12.98 0.68 5.56
N LEU A 115 -12.80 -0.46 6.21
CA LEU A 115 -13.80 -1.08 7.08
C LEU A 115 -13.24 -1.23 8.49
N PRO A 116 -13.94 -0.76 9.54
CA PRO A 116 -13.60 -1.11 10.91
C PRO A 116 -13.59 -2.63 11.15
N GLU A 117 -12.98 -3.05 12.25
CA GLU A 117 -13.12 -4.42 12.72
C GLU A 117 -14.58 -4.80 12.97
N GLY A 118 -14.94 -6.05 12.64
CA GLY A 118 -16.28 -6.60 12.85
C GLY A 118 -17.36 -6.19 11.83
N VAL A 119 -17.07 -5.26 10.92
CA VAL A 119 -18.00 -4.89 9.83
C VAL A 119 -17.91 -5.94 8.70
N PRO A 120 -19.01 -6.53 8.21
CA PRO A 120 -18.94 -7.51 7.14
C PRO A 120 -18.40 -6.90 5.83
N GLU A 121 -17.65 -7.70 5.07
CA GLU A 121 -17.13 -7.30 3.76
C GLU A 121 -18.27 -7.29 2.73
N PRO A 122 -18.31 -6.29 1.83
CA PRO A 122 -19.19 -6.34 0.67
C PRO A 122 -18.88 -7.56 -0.21
N ASP A 123 -19.90 -8.12 -0.86
CA ASP A 123 -19.74 -9.27 -1.77
C ASP A 123 -18.84 -8.98 -2.98
N THR A 124 -18.59 -7.70 -3.28
CA THR A 124 -17.76 -7.23 -4.39
C THR A 124 -16.27 -7.16 -4.05
N VAL A 125 -15.84 -7.55 -2.85
CA VAL A 125 -14.44 -7.48 -2.44
C VAL A 125 -13.63 -8.61 -3.07
N VAL A 126 -12.55 -8.26 -3.78
CA VAL A 126 -11.60 -9.22 -4.38
C VAL A 126 -10.33 -9.37 -3.55
N ARG A 127 -10.00 -8.38 -2.72
CA ARG A 127 -8.83 -8.40 -1.88
C ARG A 127 -9.04 -7.66 -0.58
N THR A 128 -8.62 -8.25 0.52
CA THR A 128 -8.64 -7.64 1.85
C THR A 128 -7.23 -7.61 2.44
N PHE A 129 -6.90 -6.50 3.10
CA PHE A 129 -5.69 -6.28 3.86
C PHE A 129 -6.06 -5.93 5.29
N GLU A 130 -5.46 -6.62 6.26
CA GLU A 130 -5.44 -6.16 7.66
C GLU A 130 -4.39 -5.05 7.77
N VAL A 131 -4.80 -3.89 8.26
CA VAL A 131 -4.00 -2.65 8.18
C VAL A 131 -3.91 -1.97 9.53
N TRP A 132 -2.68 -1.60 9.88
CA TRP A 132 -2.37 -0.63 10.91
C TRP A 132 -2.21 0.75 10.27
N GLY A 133 -2.92 1.74 10.81
CA GLY A 133 -2.86 3.13 10.35
C GLY A 133 -2.75 4.10 11.51
N LEU A 134 -2.75 5.40 11.19
CA LEU A 134 -2.89 6.45 12.21
C LEU A 134 -4.36 6.61 12.62
N ALA A 135 -4.61 7.11 13.83
CA ALA A 135 -5.97 7.33 14.35
C ALA A 135 -6.85 8.18 13.42
N GLU A 136 -6.24 9.15 12.70
CA GLU A 136 -6.93 9.98 11.69
C GLU A 136 -7.33 9.23 10.41
N GLU A 137 -6.79 8.04 10.18
CA GLU A 137 -7.09 7.17 9.03
C GLU A 137 -8.15 6.11 9.36
N HIS A 138 -8.52 5.97 10.64
CA HIS A 138 -9.55 5.03 11.05
C HIS A 138 -10.92 5.45 10.51
N PRO A 139 -11.66 4.55 9.82
CA PRO A 139 -12.98 4.83 9.27
C PRO A 139 -14.08 4.99 10.34
#